data_AF-A0A515END9-F1
#
_entry.id   AF-A0A515END9-F1
#
_cell.length_a   1.000
_cell.length_b   1.000
_cell.length_c   1.000
_cell.angle_alpha   90.00
_cell.angle_beta   90.00
_cell.angle_gamma   90.00
#
_symmetry.space_group_name_H-M   'P 1'
#
loop_
_entity.id
_entity.type
_entity.pdbx_description
1 polymer ?
#
loop_
_entity_poly.entity_id
_entity_poly.type
_entity_poly.pdbx_seq_one_letter_code
_entity_poly.pdbx_strand_id
1 'polypeptide(L)' 'MQHPLHTTKAPVRASTLTSPPSRAQASTPPVLQSTQLLGSQQAVDIEHLGQRYRLQATKAGKLILTK' A
#
# COMPACT_ATOMS: atom_id res chain seq x y z
N MET A 1 4.69 -3.71 61.10
CA MET A 1 4.60 -3.68 59.62
C MET A 1 5.63 -4.66 59.08
N GLN A 2 5.22 -5.88 58.77
CA GLN A 2 6.10 -6.94 58.27
C GLN A 2 6.28 -6.77 56.76
N HIS A 3 7.52 -6.88 56.28
CA HIS A 3 7.85 -6.89 54.86
C HIS A 3 8.92 -7.96 54.62
N PRO A 4 8.56 -9.13 54.08
CA PRO A 4 9.52 -10.04 53.50
C PRO A 4 9.57 -9.84 51.97
N LEU A 5 10.72 -9.44 51.44
CA LEU A 5 11.00 -9.38 50.00
C LEU A 5 12.30 -10.12 49.70
N HIS A 6 12.19 -11.38 49.28
CA HIS A 6 12.88 -11.94 48.10
C HIS A 6 12.70 -13.46 48.06
N THR A 7 11.91 -13.95 47.10
CA THR A 7 11.95 -15.35 46.70
C THR A 7 12.28 -15.44 45.22
N THR A 8 13.24 -16.31 44.97
CA THR A 8 13.47 -17.16 43.81
C THR A 8 13.84 -16.56 42.45
N LYS A 9 14.79 -17.28 41.84
CA LYS A 9 15.65 -16.97 40.70
C LYS A 9 15.25 -17.87 39.53
N ALA A 10 15.23 -17.27 38.34
CA ALA A 10 15.40 -17.85 36.99
C ALA A 10 14.22 -18.66 36.37
N PRO A 11 14.22 -18.95 35.05
CA PRO A 11 15.12 -18.49 33.97
C PRO A 11 14.40 -17.83 32.76
N VAL A 12 15.18 -17.05 31.99
CA VAL A 12 14.77 -16.54 30.68
C VAL A 12 14.75 -17.69 29.66
N ARG A 13 13.60 -17.97 29.05
CA ARG A 13 13.51 -18.84 27.86
C ARG A 13 13.71 -17.97 26.62
N ALA A 14 14.88 -18.09 26.01
CA ALA A 14 15.15 -17.58 24.69
C ALA A 14 14.37 -18.43 23.67
N SER A 15 13.24 -17.90 23.20
CA SER A 15 12.51 -18.47 22.07
C SER A 15 13.13 -17.91 20.79
N THR A 16 14.05 -18.64 20.18
CA THR A 16 14.52 -18.33 18.82
C THR A 16 13.40 -18.66 17.83
N LEU A 17 12.54 -17.67 17.56
CA LEU A 17 11.59 -17.74 16.47
C LEU A 17 12.39 -17.60 15.17
N THR A 18 12.66 -18.75 14.54
CA THR A 18 13.14 -18.79 13.17
C THR A 18 12.10 -18.10 12.30
N SER A 19 12.45 -16.93 11.77
CA SER A 19 11.56 -16.17 10.90
C SER A 19 11.57 -16.88 9.55
N PRO A 20 10.41 -17.26 8.97
CA PRO A 20 10.39 -17.82 7.63
C PRO A 20 11.02 -16.81 6.65
N PRO A 21 11.71 -17.27 5.59
CA PRO A 21 12.26 -16.37 4.60
C PRO A 21 11.11 -15.53 4.04
N SER A 22 11.17 -14.22 4.30
CA SER A 22 10.21 -13.24 3.82
C SER A 22 10.21 -13.31 2.30
N ARG A 23 9.25 -14.07 1.74
CA ARG A 23 8.95 -14.09 0.31
C ARG A 23 8.83 -12.63 -0.09
N ALA A 24 9.76 -12.15 -0.91
CA ALA A 24 9.80 -10.79 -1.39
C ALA A 24 8.38 -10.39 -1.80
N GLN A 25 7.76 -9.52 -1.01
CA GLN A 25 6.43 -9.02 -1.28
C GLN A 25 6.56 -8.25 -2.59
N ALA A 26 6.14 -8.86 -3.69
CA ALA A 26 5.97 -8.15 -4.95
C ALA A 26 5.00 -7.00 -4.64
N SER A 27 5.54 -5.78 -4.60
CA SER A 27 4.78 -4.57 -4.30
C SER A 27 3.77 -4.38 -5.42
N THR A 28 2.51 -4.76 -5.16
CA THR A 28 1.42 -4.52 -6.08
C THR A 28 1.31 -3.01 -6.29
N PRO A 29 1.20 -2.53 -7.54
CA PRO A 29 0.99 -1.12 -7.79
C PRO A 29 -0.30 -0.65 -7.09
N PRO A 30 -0.33 0.61 -6.62
CA PRO A 30 -1.51 1.16 -5.98
C PRO A 30 -2.69 1.15 -6.96
N VAL A 31 -3.85 0.70 -6.50
CA VAL A 31 -5.10 0.78 -7.26
C VAL A 31 -5.73 2.13 -7.00
N LEU A 32 -6.00 2.88 -8.07
CA LEU A 32 -6.61 4.20 -8.02
C LEU A 32 -8.03 4.17 -8.58
N GLN A 33 -8.96 4.86 -7.92
CA GLN A 33 -10.31 5.05 -8.44
C GLN A 33 -10.29 6.00 -9.64
N SER A 34 -11.07 5.70 -10.68
CA SER A 34 -11.16 6.55 -11.88
C SER A 34 -11.64 7.96 -11.57
N THR A 35 -12.54 8.11 -10.60
CA THR A 35 -13.01 9.41 -10.10
C THR A 35 -11.90 10.25 -9.48
N GLN A 36 -10.87 9.61 -8.93
CA GLN A 36 -9.71 10.30 -8.36
C GLN A 36 -8.78 10.87 -9.43
N LEU A 37 -8.83 10.31 -10.65
CA LEU A 37 -8.12 10.83 -11.82
C LEU A 37 -8.95 11.88 -12.59
N LEU A 38 -10.24 11.61 -12.78
CA LEU A 38 -11.10 12.41 -13.65
C LEU A 38 -11.85 13.55 -12.93
N GLY A 39 -11.96 13.48 -11.61
CA GLY A 39 -12.76 14.42 -10.81
C GLY A 39 -14.24 14.37 -11.18
N SER A 40 -14.84 15.55 -11.37
CA SER A 40 -16.22 15.71 -11.85
C SER A 40 -16.36 15.61 -13.37
N GLN A 41 -15.24 15.53 -14.09
CA GLN A 41 -15.21 15.55 -15.55
C GLN A 41 -15.17 14.13 -16.10
N GLN A 42 -15.51 13.96 -17.39
CA GLN A 42 -15.36 12.67 -18.08
C GLN A 42 -13.96 12.47 -18.69
N ALA A 43 -13.12 13.51 -18.67
CA ALA A 43 -11.77 13.46 -19.23
C ALA A 43 -10.84 14.45 -18.53
N VAL A 44 -9.54 14.14 -18.54
CA VAL A 44 -8.45 15.01 -18.07
C VAL A 44 -7.29 14.95 -19.05
N ASP A 45 -6.59 16.08 -19.19
CA ASP A 45 -5.34 16.15 -19.92
C ASP A 45 -4.16 15.89 -18.98
N ILE A 46 -3.20 15.10 -19.46
CA ILE A 46 -2.02 14.66 -18.73
C ILE A 46 -0.81 15.05 -19.56
N GLU A 47 0.12 15.82 -18.99
CA GLU A 47 1.44 15.95 -19.59
C GLU A 47 2.33 14.78 -19.17
N HIS A 48 2.86 14.07 -20.15
CA HIS A 48 3.80 12.98 -19.96
C HIS A 48 4.94 13.11 -20.97
N LEU A 49 6.18 13.23 -20.47
CA LEU A 49 7.38 13.41 -21.30
C LEU A 49 7.29 14.60 -22.27
N GLY A 50 6.67 15.70 -21.82
CA GLY A 50 6.47 16.92 -22.63
C GLY A 50 5.44 16.76 -23.75
N GLN A 51 4.68 15.66 -23.76
CA GLN A 51 3.57 15.45 -24.67
C GLN A 51 2.27 15.49 -23.89
N ARG A 52 1.24 16.13 -24.45
CA ARG A 52 -0.09 16.12 -23.86
C ARG A 52 -0.80 14.83 -24.30
N TYR A 53 -1.41 14.16 -23.34
CA TYR A 53 -2.29 13.02 -23.51
C TYR A 53 -3.64 13.35 -22.89
N ARG A 54 -4.68 12.64 -23.29
CA ARG A 54 -6.02 12.77 -22.73
C ARG A 54 -6.51 11.42 -22.23
N LEU A 55 -6.76 11.33 -20.94
CA LEU A 55 -7.40 10.18 -20.31
C LEU A 55 -8.91 10.47 -20.20
N GLN A 56 -9.75 9.58 -20.71
CA GLN A 56 -11.21 9.77 -20.72
C GLN A 56 -11.97 8.50 -20.37
N ALA A 57 -13.08 8.64 -19.66
CA ALA A 57 -14.07 7.59 -19.52
C ALA A 57 -14.96 7.51 -20.78
N THR A 58 -15.32 6.30 -21.15
CA THR A 58 -16.24 6.02 -22.26
C THR A 58 -17.61 5.65 -21.73
N LYS A 59 -18.65 5.80 -22.57
CA LYS A 59 -20.02 5.34 -22.26
C LYS A 59 -20.08 3.83 -21.97
N ALA A 60 -19.13 3.05 -22.48
CA ALA A 60 -18.99 1.62 -22.25
C ALA A 60 -18.27 1.27 -20.92
N GLY A 61 -17.94 2.26 -20.09
CA GLY A 61 -17.30 2.06 -18.78
C GLY A 61 -15.80 1.82 -18.81
N LYS A 62 -15.14 1.99 -19.96
CA LYS A 62 -13.67 1.87 -20.08
C LYS A 62 -12.99 3.23 -20.00
N LEU A 63 -11.76 3.25 -19.49
CA LEU A 63 -10.84 4.38 -19.63
C LEU A 63 -10.03 4.23 -20.92
N ILE A 64 -9.89 5.32 -21.67
CA ILE A 64 -9.06 5.39 -22.88
C ILE A 64 -8.04 6.51 -22.71
N LEU A 65 -6.79 6.23 -23.02
CA LEU A 65 -5.72 7.21 -23.13
C LEU A 65 -5.44 7.47 -24.62
N THR A 66 -5.58 8.73 -25.04
CA THR A 66 -5.20 9.18 -26.39
C THR A 66 -4.04 10.17 -26.29
N LYS A 67 -3.22 10.23 -27.34
CA LYS A 67 -2.25 11.31 -27.53
C LYS A 67 -2.95 12.53 -28.13
#